data_AF-A0A7C3TRE6-F1
#
_entry.id   AF-A0A7C3TRE6-F1
#
_cell.length_a   1.000
_cell.length_b   1.000
_cell.length_c   1.000
_cell.angle_alpha   90.00
_cell.angle_beta   90.00
_cell.angle_gamma   90.00
#
_symmetry.space_group_name_H-M   'P 1'
#
loop_
_entity.id
_entity.type
_entity.pdbx_description
1 polymer ?
#
loop_
_entity_poly.entity_id
_entity_poly.type
_entity_poly.pdbx_seq_one_letter_code
_entity_poly.pdbx_strand_id
1 'polypeptide(L)'
;MRFAGHKIFSRTRKALVCVVCRLWRAEGAAPVDHRRPSPQEVWRAIDAYTRAAYSGALPSAVRDRLRTLRAVPDDEFYNCAVVESDRGTPLWRYRIRLGNQYYPHMRLVIEPRHEPPGYAFVVDTHDEHCSPPAGSREYRQFARLKELNRRVAGRIEAALAAAGVPTLRDGAVRSA
;
A
#
# COMPACT_ATOMS: atom_id res chain seq x y z
N MET A 1 40.61 26.11 17.61
CA MET A 1 40.57 24.68 17.24
C MET A 1 39.28 24.39 16.50
N ARG A 2 39.36 24.09 15.20
CA ARG A 2 38.23 23.68 14.35
C ARG A 2 38.32 22.16 14.18
N PHE A 3 37.24 21.43 14.46
CA PHE A 3 37.06 20.08 13.94
C PHE A 3 35.76 20.02 13.14
N ALA A 4 35.95 19.93 11.82
CA ALA A 4 34.92 19.61 10.85
C ALA A 4 34.69 18.09 10.88
N GLY A 5 33.44 17.65 11.01
CA GLY A 5 33.03 16.25 10.92
C GLY A 5 32.07 16.05 9.75
N HIS A 6 32.61 15.67 8.59
CA HIS A 6 31.82 15.31 7.41
C HIS A 6 31.19 13.90 7.56
N LYS A 7 29.86 13.87 7.38
CA LYS A 7 28.99 12.90 6.69
C LYS A 7 29.49 11.44 6.56
N ILE A 8 28.65 10.47 6.98
CA ILE A 8 28.22 9.35 6.12
C ILE A 8 26.73 9.06 6.38
N PHE A 9 25.88 9.58 5.51
CA PHE A 9 24.43 9.36 5.49
C PHE A 9 24.17 8.17 4.54
N SER A 10 23.90 6.97 5.07
CA SER A 10 23.66 5.77 4.24
C SER A 10 22.28 5.81 3.59
N ARG A 11 22.21 6.50 2.44
CA ARG A 11 21.14 6.41 1.44
C ARG A 11 21.25 5.07 0.71
N THR A 12 20.66 4.00 1.23
CA THR A 12 20.49 2.78 0.42
C THR A 12 19.38 1.91 1.01
N ARG A 13 18.15 2.14 0.52
CA ARG A 13 17.02 1.19 0.36
C ARG A 13 15.65 1.85 0.15
N LYS A 14 15.55 3.19 0.15
CA LYS A 14 14.37 3.94 -0.37
C LYS A 14 14.30 4.02 -1.91
N ALA A 15 15.17 3.32 -2.63
CA ALA A 15 15.37 3.52 -4.06
C ALA A 15 14.52 2.62 -4.97
N LEU A 16 14.08 1.41 -4.55
CA LEU A 16 13.46 0.52 -5.53
C LEU A 16 11.99 0.82 -5.88
N VAL A 17 11.22 1.49 -5.00
CA VAL A 17 9.84 1.90 -5.32
C VAL A 17 9.79 3.31 -5.95
N CYS A 18 10.88 4.09 -5.88
CA CYS A 18 10.94 5.47 -6.39
C CYS A 18 11.71 5.62 -7.71
N VAL A 19 12.55 4.66 -8.09
CA VAL A 19 13.24 4.66 -9.40
C VAL A 19 12.25 4.47 -10.56
N VAL A 20 11.14 3.76 -10.33
CA VAL A 20 10.05 3.59 -11.31
C VAL A 20 9.18 4.86 -11.48
N CYS A 21 9.28 5.87 -10.63
CA CYS A 21 8.65 7.18 -10.93
C CYS A 21 9.64 8.16 -11.58
N ARG A 22 10.95 8.00 -11.36
CA ARG A 22 11.96 8.99 -11.78
C ARG A 22 12.57 8.73 -13.16
N LEU A 23 12.57 7.48 -13.62
CA LEU A 23 13.03 7.15 -14.99
C LEU A 23 11.98 7.42 -16.08
N TRP A 24 10.74 7.72 -15.70
CA TRP A 24 9.59 7.62 -16.62
C TRP A 24 9.16 8.97 -17.22
N ARG A 25 10.08 9.94 -17.22
CA ARG A 25 9.96 11.23 -17.94
C ARG A 25 10.70 11.24 -19.28
N ALA A 26 11.46 10.20 -19.60
CA ALA A 26 12.14 10.08 -20.87
C ALA A 26 11.41 9.03 -21.71
N GLU A 27 11.04 9.40 -22.93
CA GLU A 27 10.51 8.52 -24.00
C GLU A 27 9.02 8.18 -23.91
N GLY A 28 8.21 8.97 -24.62
CA GLY A 28 7.17 8.51 -25.57
C GLY A 28 6.24 7.36 -25.19
N ALA A 29 6.04 7.04 -23.91
CA ALA A 29 5.24 5.91 -23.48
C ALA A 29 3.77 6.12 -23.89
N ALA A 30 3.20 5.09 -24.53
CA ALA A 30 1.80 5.04 -24.91
C ALA A 30 0.87 5.44 -23.74
N PRO A 31 -0.28 6.07 -24.01
CA PRO A 31 -1.23 6.44 -22.96
C PRO A 31 -1.60 5.20 -22.17
N VAL A 32 -1.29 5.20 -20.88
CA VAL A 32 -1.69 4.13 -19.97
C VAL A 32 -3.21 4.10 -19.96
N ASP A 33 -3.80 2.92 -20.04
CA ASP A 33 -5.20 2.77 -19.65
C ASP A 33 -5.29 3.08 -18.15
N HIS A 34 -5.61 4.33 -17.83
CA HIS A 34 -5.69 4.87 -16.49
C HIS A 34 -7.02 4.52 -15.79
N ARG A 35 -7.72 3.47 -16.24
CA ARG A 35 -8.99 3.07 -15.65
C ARG A 35 -8.85 2.81 -14.16
N ARG A 36 -9.60 3.57 -13.38
CA ARG A 36 -9.77 3.33 -11.94
C ARG A 36 -10.63 2.08 -11.73
N PRO A 37 -10.37 1.28 -10.68
CA PRO A 37 -11.28 0.20 -10.33
C PRO A 37 -12.69 0.75 -10.07
N SER A 38 -13.70 -0.03 -10.40
CA SER A 38 -15.05 0.22 -9.89
C SER A 38 -15.09 0.05 -8.36
N PRO A 39 -16.02 0.72 -7.65
CA PRO A 39 -16.24 0.49 -6.22
C PRO A 39 -16.41 -1.00 -5.87
N GLN A 40 -17.07 -1.78 -6.74
CA GLN A 40 -17.24 -3.22 -6.55
C GLN A 40 -15.91 -4.01 -6.56
N GLU A 41 -14.96 -3.64 -7.41
CA GLU A 41 -13.62 -4.24 -7.43
C GLU A 41 -12.85 -3.87 -6.15
N VAL A 42 -12.99 -2.62 -5.68
CA VAL A 42 -12.38 -2.19 -4.42
C VAL A 42 -12.97 -2.94 -3.22
N TRP A 43 -14.28 -3.13 -3.17
CA TRP A 43 -14.92 -3.92 -2.11
C TRP A 43 -14.47 -5.38 -2.09
N ARG A 44 -14.30 -6.00 -3.26
CA ARG A 44 -13.70 -7.35 -3.36
C ARG A 44 -12.30 -7.40 -2.75
N ALA A 45 -11.46 -6.39 -3.03
CA ALA A 45 -10.13 -6.28 -2.43
C ALA A 45 -10.19 -6.04 -0.91
N ILE A 46 -11.10 -5.18 -0.43
CA ILE A 46 -11.32 -4.94 1.01
C ILE A 46 -11.74 -6.22 1.75
N ASP A 47 -12.64 -7.01 1.17
CA ASP A 47 -13.14 -8.25 1.77
C ASP A 47 -12.05 -9.33 1.83
N ALA A 48 -11.22 -9.45 0.78
CA ALA A 48 -10.06 -10.33 0.79
C ALA A 48 -9.02 -9.87 1.82
N TYR A 49 -8.75 -8.57 1.87
CA TYR A 49 -7.81 -7.96 2.80
C TYR A 49 -8.22 -8.21 4.25
N THR A 50 -9.44 -7.85 4.62
CA THR A 50 -9.90 -7.87 6.02
C THR A 50 -9.95 -9.28 6.58
N ARG A 51 -10.39 -10.26 5.79
CA ARG A 51 -10.36 -11.69 6.17
C ARG A 51 -8.95 -12.23 6.39
N ALA A 52 -7.97 -11.78 5.61
CA ALA A 52 -6.57 -12.21 5.78
C ALA A 52 -5.83 -11.45 6.91
N ALA A 53 -6.25 -10.21 7.19
CA ALA A 53 -5.60 -9.33 8.16
C ALA A 53 -6.02 -9.59 9.61
N TYR A 54 -7.21 -10.14 9.83
CA TYR A 54 -7.83 -10.31 11.15
C TYR A 54 -8.35 -11.74 11.35
N SER A 55 -8.09 -12.31 12.53
CA SER A 55 -8.57 -13.63 12.94
C SER A 55 -9.93 -13.61 13.66
N GLY A 56 -10.46 -12.43 13.94
CA GLY A 56 -11.73 -12.23 14.66
C GLY A 56 -12.43 -10.95 14.24
N ALA A 57 -13.26 -10.41 15.14
CA ALA A 57 -14.00 -9.19 14.87
C ALA A 57 -13.07 -8.02 14.52
N LEU A 58 -13.40 -7.28 13.45
CA LEU A 58 -12.66 -6.09 13.05
C LEU A 58 -12.68 -5.04 14.18
N PRO A 59 -11.58 -4.32 14.46
CA PRO A 59 -11.60 -3.21 15.41
C PRO A 59 -12.64 -2.15 15.04
N SER A 60 -13.21 -1.45 16.03
CA SER A 60 -14.24 -0.41 15.81
C SER A 60 -13.80 0.62 14.77
N ALA A 61 -12.57 1.12 14.86
CA ALA A 61 -12.02 2.09 13.91
C ALA A 61 -12.00 1.60 12.45
N VAL A 62 -11.86 0.29 12.22
CA VAL A 62 -11.94 -0.30 10.88
C VAL A 62 -13.40 -0.41 10.45
N ARG A 63 -14.27 -0.92 11.33
CA ARG A 63 -15.71 -1.03 11.05
C ARG A 63 -16.35 0.32 10.73
N ASP A 64 -16.03 1.35 11.50
CA ASP A 64 -16.57 2.69 11.30
C ASP A 64 -16.09 3.27 9.97
N ARG A 65 -14.82 3.06 9.60
CA ARG A 65 -14.29 3.45 8.30
C ARG A 65 -15.00 2.76 7.14
N LEU A 66 -15.23 1.45 7.25
CA LEU A 66 -15.97 0.70 6.24
C LEU A 66 -17.44 1.13 6.17
N ARG A 67 -18.07 1.46 7.31
CA ARG A 67 -19.43 2.02 7.35
C ARG A 67 -19.49 3.35 6.62
N THR A 68 -18.56 4.27 6.90
CA THR A 68 -18.47 5.57 6.20
C THR A 68 -18.31 5.35 4.69
N LEU A 69 -17.39 4.47 4.27
CA LEU A 69 -17.17 4.20 2.85
C LEU A 69 -18.42 3.65 2.15
N ARG A 70 -19.19 2.82 2.85
CA ARG A 70 -20.39 2.16 2.30
C ARG A 70 -21.62 3.06 2.25
N ALA A 71 -21.60 4.18 2.98
CA ALA A 71 -22.68 5.16 2.97
C ALA A 71 -22.55 6.18 1.82
N VAL A 72 -21.40 6.23 1.15
CA VAL A 72 -21.14 7.14 0.03
C VAL A 72 -21.64 6.49 -1.28
N PRO A 73 -22.28 7.24 -2.18
CA PRO A 73 -22.69 6.72 -3.48
C PRO A 73 -21.46 6.40 -4.37
N ASP A 74 -21.64 5.49 -5.32
CA ASP A 74 -20.52 4.93 -6.12
C ASP A 74 -19.72 5.99 -6.90
N ASP A 75 -20.37 7.06 -7.36
CA ASP A 75 -19.76 8.18 -8.09
C ASP A 75 -18.90 9.08 -7.19
N GLU A 76 -19.17 9.12 -5.89
CA GLU A 76 -18.40 9.84 -4.88
C GLU A 76 -17.38 8.97 -4.14
N PHE A 77 -17.31 7.66 -4.43
CA PHE A 77 -16.50 6.70 -3.69
C PHE A 77 -15.04 7.14 -3.45
N TYR A 78 -14.37 7.62 -4.50
CA TYR A 78 -12.97 8.07 -4.44
C TYR A 78 -12.77 9.44 -3.79
N ASN A 79 -13.86 10.19 -3.56
CA ASN A 79 -13.86 11.47 -2.85
C ASN A 79 -14.19 11.30 -1.36
N CYS A 80 -14.56 10.08 -0.93
CA CYS A 80 -14.85 9.79 0.47
C CYS A 80 -13.66 10.12 1.38
N ALA A 81 -13.92 10.72 2.54
CA ALA A 81 -12.90 11.15 3.51
C ALA A 81 -11.99 10.00 4.03
N VAL A 82 -12.42 8.75 3.88
CA VAL A 82 -11.66 7.56 4.28
C VAL A 82 -10.65 7.11 3.22
N VAL A 83 -10.78 7.62 2.00
CA VAL A 83 -9.90 7.36 0.86
C VAL A 83 -8.89 8.50 0.77
N GLU A 84 -7.64 8.23 1.15
CA GLU A 84 -6.55 9.18 1.03
C GLU A 84 -6.08 9.22 -0.43
N SER A 85 -6.14 10.39 -1.09
CA SER A 85 -5.66 10.59 -2.47
C SER A 85 -4.44 11.50 -2.52
N ASP A 86 -3.45 11.19 -3.35
CA ASP A 86 -2.36 12.14 -3.66
C ASP A 86 -2.89 13.25 -4.59
N ARG A 87 -3.38 14.35 -4.01
CA ARG A 87 -3.82 15.52 -4.77
C ARG A 87 -2.59 16.24 -5.33
N GLY A 88 -2.57 16.49 -6.64
CA GLY A 88 -1.51 17.26 -7.31
C GLY A 88 -0.44 16.45 -8.02
N THR A 89 -0.54 15.12 -8.07
CA THR A 89 0.27 14.28 -8.96
C THR A 89 -0.48 13.96 -10.25
N PRO A 90 0.22 13.83 -11.40
CA PRO A 90 -0.42 13.48 -12.68
C PRO A 90 -1.03 12.08 -12.68
N LEU A 91 -0.57 11.21 -11.79
CA LEU A 91 -1.11 9.88 -11.58
C LEU A 91 -1.94 9.87 -10.29
N TRP A 92 -3.16 9.33 -10.39
CA TRP A 92 -4.00 9.12 -9.23
C TRP A 92 -3.43 7.98 -8.38
N ARG A 93 -3.50 8.12 -7.06
CA ARG A 93 -3.13 7.05 -6.10
C ARG A 93 -4.03 7.16 -4.90
N TYR A 94 -4.66 6.05 -4.55
CA TYR A 94 -5.63 5.99 -3.45
C TYR A 94 -5.13 5.08 -2.34
N ARG A 95 -5.44 5.41 -1.09
CA ARG A 95 -5.06 4.59 0.07
C ARG A 95 -6.23 4.51 1.04
N ILE A 96 -6.50 3.30 1.51
CA ILE A 96 -7.50 3.04 2.55
C ILE A 96 -6.78 2.41 3.73
N ARG A 97 -6.83 3.06 4.89
CA ARG A 97 -6.22 2.54 6.11
C ARG A 97 -7.11 1.47 6.73
N LEU A 98 -6.72 0.22 6.57
CA LEU A 98 -7.45 -0.94 7.09
C LEU A 98 -6.75 -1.58 8.29
N GLY A 99 -5.44 -1.37 8.45
CA GLY A 99 -4.66 -1.96 9.53
C GLY A 99 -4.58 -3.49 9.46
N ASN A 100 -4.04 -4.10 10.50
CA ASN A 100 -4.15 -5.54 10.74
C ASN A 100 -4.26 -5.81 12.25
N GLN A 101 -4.34 -7.09 12.65
CA GLN A 101 -4.48 -7.49 14.06
C GLN A 101 -3.33 -7.03 14.99
N TYR A 102 -2.17 -6.69 14.43
CA TYR A 102 -0.97 -6.23 15.17
C TYR A 102 -0.65 -4.75 14.95
N TYR A 103 -1.09 -4.15 13.84
CA TYR A 103 -0.68 -2.81 13.44
C TYR A 103 -1.80 -2.02 12.76
N PRO A 104 -2.29 -0.92 13.37
CA PRO A 104 -3.46 -0.20 12.88
C PRO A 104 -3.20 0.68 11.64
N HIS A 105 -1.94 0.88 11.26
CA HIS A 105 -1.58 1.87 10.22
C HIS A 105 -1.26 1.27 8.85
N MET A 106 -1.37 -0.06 8.68
CA MET A 106 -1.27 -0.72 7.38
C MET A 106 -2.38 -0.27 6.43
N ARG A 107 -2.09 -0.18 5.13
CA ARG A 107 -3.01 0.38 4.12
C ARG A 107 -3.18 -0.56 2.93
N LEU A 108 -4.37 -0.54 2.36
CA LEU A 108 -4.63 -0.99 1.00
C LEU A 108 -4.41 0.20 0.06
N VAL A 109 -3.51 0.06 -0.90
CA VAL A 109 -3.15 1.08 -1.87
C VAL A 109 -3.65 0.66 -3.24
N ILE A 110 -4.21 1.62 -3.97
CA ILE A 110 -4.64 1.46 -5.36
C ILE A 110 -3.80 2.41 -6.20
N GLU A 111 -3.06 1.87 -7.15
CA GLU A 111 -2.19 2.66 -8.01
C GLU A 111 -2.26 2.18 -9.47
N PRO A 112 -2.06 3.07 -10.45
CA PRO A 112 -2.03 2.72 -11.85
C PRO A 112 -0.84 1.81 -12.15
N ARG A 113 -1.04 0.91 -13.11
CA ARG A 113 -0.06 -0.05 -13.58
C ARG A 113 0.09 0.09 -15.10
N HIS A 114 1.33 0.07 -15.58
CA HIS A 114 1.63 0.22 -17.01
C HIS A 114 1.60 -1.11 -17.76
N GLU A 115 2.01 -2.22 -17.12
CA GLU A 115 2.16 -3.50 -17.80
C GLU A 115 1.65 -4.69 -16.96
N PRO A 116 0.50 -5.31 -17.33
CA PRO A 116 -0.44 -4.82 -18.33
C PRO A 116 -1.07 -3.50 -17.87
N PRO A 117 -1.54 -2.65 -18.80
CA PRO A 117 -2.21 -1.39 -18.45
C PRO A 117 -3.41 -1.62 -17.53
N GLY A 118 -3.59 -0.72 -16.56
CA GLY A 118 -4.71 -0.74 -15.63
C GLY A 118 -4.29 -0.26 -14.25
N TYR A 119 -4.57 -1.08 -13.24
CA TYR A 119 -4.30 -0.76 -11.83
C TYR A 119 -3.83 -1.99 -11.05
N ALA A 120 -3.29 -1.75 -9.86
CA ALA A 120 -2.93 -2.80 -8.91
C ALA A 120 -3.35 -2.43 -7.49
N PHE A 121 -3.76 -3.45 -6.73
CA PHE A 121 -3.90 -3.42 -5.29
C PHE A 121 -2.58 -3.80 -4.63
N VAL A 122 -2.12 -2.97 -3.70
CA VAL A 122 -0.83 -3.09 -3.02
C VAL A 122 -1.05 -2.98 -1.51
N VAL A 123 -0.30 -3.78 -0.74
CA VAL A 123 -0.32 -3.71 0.72
C VAL A 123 0.86 -2.87 1.20
N ASP A 124 0.57 -1.71 1.78
CA ASP A 124 1.58 -0.83 2.38
C ASP A 124 1.65 -1.09 3.90
N THR A 125 2.75 -1.70 4.37
CA THR A 125 2.98 -1.97 5.80
C THR A 125 3.24 -0.70 6.59
N HIS A 126 3.63 0.40 5.93
CA HIS A 126 3.91 1.71 6.50
C HIS A 126 4.91 1.72 7.68
N ASP A 127 5.71 0.66 7.83
CA ASP A 127 6.59 0.46 8.99
C ASP A 127 7.98 1.11 8.84
N GLU A 128 8.36 1.59 7.65
CA GLU A 128 9.66 2.21 7.43
C GLU A 128 9.78 3.61 8.05
N HIS A 129 8.66 4.26 8.35
CA HIS A 129 8.64 5.64 8.83
C HIS A 129 8.95 5.80 10.32
N CYS A 130 8.85 4.73 11.11
CA CYS A 130 8.89 4.79 12.57
C CYS A 130 9.97 3.90 13.19
N SER A 131 11.04 3.56 12.44
CA SER A 131 12.08 2.66 12.96
C SER A 131 12.92 3.36 14.03
N PRO A 132 12.91 2.86 15.28
CA PRO A 132 13.79 3.40 16.32
C PRO A 132 15.26 3.05 16.00
N PRO A 133 16.23 3.79 16.57
CA PRO A 133 17.64 3.52 16.36
C PRO A 133 18.03 2.11 16.80
N ALA A 134 18.99 1.50 16.10
CA ALA A 134 19.59 0.24 16.52
C ALA A 134 20.21 0.40 17.92
N GLY A 135 19.94 -0.54 18.82
CA GLY A 135 20.41 -0.51 20.20
C GLY A 135 19.45 0.14 21.22
N SER A 136 18.38 0.80 20.76
CA SER A 136 17.31 1.27 21.67
C SER A 136 16.57 0.09 22.32
N ARG A 137 15.96 0.34 23.49
CA ARG A 137 15.16 -0.65 24.23
C ARG A 137 13.98 -1.15 23.39
N GLU A 138 13.41 -0.28 22.58
CA GLU A 138 12.23 -0.51 21.75
C GLU A 138 12.56 -1.24 20.44
N TYR A 139 13.84 -1.23 20.00
CA TYR A 139 14.25 -1.78 18.71
C TYR A 139 13.83 -3.23 18.50
N ARG A 140 14.01 -4.09 19.52
CA ARG A 140 13.66 -5.52 19.41
C ARG A 140 12.14 -5.71 19.24
N GLN A 141 11.34 -4.92 19.95
CA GLN A 141 9.89 -4.97 19.85
C GLN A 141 9.42 -4.47 18.49
N PHE A 142 10.01 -3.38 18.00
CA PHE A 142 9.73 -2.85 16.67
C PHE A 142 10.11 -3.83 15.56
N ALA A 143 11.30 -4.44 15.64
CA ALA A 143 11.74 -5.47 14.69
C ALA A 143 10.76 -6.66 14.64
N ARG A 144 10.26 -7.09 15.80
CA ARG A 144 9.22 -8.13 15.88
C ARG A 144 7.91 -7.69 15.22
N LEU A 145 7.48 -6.45 15.45
CA LEU A 145 6.29 -5.88 14.80
C LEU A 145 6.45 -5.83 13.27
N LYS A 146 7.60 -5.40 12.75
CA LYS A 146 7.89 -5.41 11.29
C LYS A 146 7.78 -6.81 10.71
N GLU A 147 8.32 -7.81 11.40
CA GLU A 147 8.25 -9.20 10.95
C GLU A 147 6.80 -9.71 10.92
N LEU A 148 6.02 -9.43 11.97
CA LEU A 148 4.59 -9.75 11.98
C LEU A 148 3.84 -9.05 10.85
N ASN A 149 4.08 -7.75 10.63
CA ASN A 149 3.48 -6.99 9.54
C ASN A 149 3.82 -7.57 8.17
N ARG A 150 5.08 -7.96 7.93
CA ARG A 150 5.51 -8.58 6.67
C ARG A 150 4.78 -9.89 6.41
N ARG A 151 4.64 -10.73 7.45
CA ARG A 151 3.89 -12.00 7.36
C ARG A 151 2.42 -11.75 7.05
N VAL A 152 1.78 -10.79 7.72
CA VAL A 152 0.39 -10.44 7.44
C VAL A 152 0.23 -9.87 6.05
N ALA A 153 1.12 -8.98 5.61
CA ALA A 153 1.10 -8.43 4.25
C ALA A 153 1.19 -9.53 3.20
N GLY A 154 2.10 -10.51 3.36
CA GLY A 154 2.19 -11.66 2.46
C GLY A 154 0.91 -12.49 2.37
N ARG A 155 0.21 -12.70 3.50
CA ARG A 155 -1.10 -13.38 3.51
C ARG A 155 -2.18 -12.58 2.79
N ILE A 156 -2.21 -11.27 3.00
CA ILE A 156 -3.15 -10.36 2.33
C ILE A 156 -2.89 -10.36 0.83
N GLU A 157 -1.65 -10.20 0.39
CA GLU A 157 -1.28 -10.24 -1.03
C GLU A 157 -1.71 -11.56 -1.69
N ALA A 158 -1.47 -12.69 -1.02
CA ALA A 158 -1.93 -14.00 -1.50
C ALA A 158 -3.47 -14.08 -1.59
N ALA A 159 -4.18 -13.54 -0.59
CA ALA A 159 -5.65 -13.50 -0.61
C ALA A 159 -6.21 -12.59 -1.70
N LEU A 160 -5.56 -11.46 -1.99
CA LEU A 160 -5.92 -10.58 -3.10
C LEU A 160 -5.74 -11.30 -4.45
N ALA A 161 -4.59 -11.94 -4.66
CA ALA A 161 -4.35 -12.74 -5.86
C ALA A 161 -5.38 -13.88 -6.01
N ALA A 162 -5.69 -14.60 -4.93
CA ALA A 162 -6.71 -15.65 -4.93
C ALA A 162 -8.15 -15.13 -5.18
N ALA A 163 -8.43 -13.87 -4.81
CA ALA A 163 -9.69 -13.21 -5.12
C ALA A 163 -9.78 -12.70 -6.57
N GLY A 164 -8.73 -12.90 -7.37
CA GLY A 164 -8.66 -12.49 -8.78
C GLY A 164 -8.61 -10.97 -8.98
N VAL A 165 -8.24 -10.20 -7.94
CA VAL A 165 -8.06 -8.76 -8.09
C VAL A 165 -6.61 -8.47 -8.52
N PRO A 166 -6.37 -7.46 -9.39
CA PRO A 166 -5.02 -7.17 -9.87
C PRO A 166 -4.06 -6.81 -8.73
N THR A 167 -2.92 -7.50 -8.65
CA THR A 167 -1.81 -7.20 -7.73
C THR A 167 -0.53 -6.91 -8.52
N LEU A 168 0.49 -6.35 -7.87
CA LEU A 168 1.78 -6.10 -8.54
C LEU A 168 2.50 -7.39 -8.98
N ARG A 169 2.25 -8.53 -8.31
CA ARG A 169 2.92 -9.80 -8.62
C ARG A 169 2.36 -10.50 -9.85
N ASP A 170 1.16 -10.14 -10.30
CA ASP A 170 0.47 -10.81 -11.41
C ASP A 170 1.10 -10.54 -12.79
N GLY A 171 2.14 -9.68 -12.87
CA GLY A 171 2.94 -9.47 -14.09
C GLY A 171 4.13 -10.39 -14.27
N ALA A 172 4.53 -11.11 -13.22
CA ALA A 172 5.74 -11.92 -13.26
C ALA A 172 5.51 -13.35 -13.77
N VAL A 173 4.27 -13.75 -14.07
CA VAL A 173 3.92 -15.14 -14.37
C VAL A 173 3.08 -15.25 -15.64
N ARG A 174 3.66 -14.91 -16.81
CA ARG A 174 3.23 -15.44 -18.13
C ARG A 174 4.42 -15.47 -19.10
N SER A 175 5.27 -16.47 -18.96
CA SER A 175 6.14 -16.98 -20.03
C SER A 175 6.51 -18.41 -19.65
N ALA A 176 5.66 -19.35 -20.06
CA ALA A 176 5.95 -20.77 -20.18
C ALA A 176 5.41 -21.20 -21.54
#